data_AF-A0A9F2NPT5-F1
#
_entry.id   AF-A0A9F2NPT5-F1
#
_cell.length_a   1.000
_cell.length_b   1.000
_cell.length_c   1.000
_cell.angle_alpha   90.00
_cell.angle_beta   90.00
_cell.angle_gamma   90.00
#
_symmetry.space_group_name_H-M   'P 1'
#
loop_
_entity.id
_entity.type
_entity.pdbx_description
1 polymer ?
#
loop_
_entity_poly.entity_id
_entity_poly.type
_entity_poly.pdbx_seq_one_letter_code
_entity_poly.pdbx_strand_id
1 'polypeptide(L)'
;MPRRHNPRGRKTHCASLFPPPGAFVIREGSSAMAHQQQSVLQASGRPGTAVGPEAMQRLLAACQEAKRFAYCPYSKYPVGAALLTSEGKIFTGCNVENASYPLGVCAERTAIQKAVSEGHTTFRAMAISCNSQDSYALPCGACRQVLREFGKQWEIYLTKADGTYIQKTLEELLPLSFGPEDLKI
;
A
#
# COMPACT_ATOMS: atom_id res chain seq x y z
N MET A 1 2.72 -38.39 50.55
CA MET A 1 3.17 -39.80 50.42
C MET A 1 2.27 -40.51 49.41
N PRO A 2 2.75 -41.53 48.68
CA PRO A 2 2.90 -41.45 47.21
C PRO A 2 1.92 -42.38 46.43
N ARG A 3 1.84 -42.40 45.08
CA ARG A 3 2.80 -42.95 44.08
C ARG A 3 2.37 -42.47 42.68
N ARG A 4 3.25 -41.89 41.83
CA ARG A 4 4.13 -42.55 40.83
C ARG A 4 3.43 -43.60 39.94
N HIS A 5 3.23 -43.30 38.65
CA HIS A 5 3.94 -43.96 37.53
C HIS A 5 3.67 -43.33 36.14
N ASN A 6 4.76 -42.98 35.46
CA ASN A 6 4.95 -43.00 33.99
C ASN A 6 6.00 -44.12 33.77
N PRO A 7 5.96 -44.99 32.74
CA PRO A 7 6.54 -44.63 31.43
C PRO A 7 5.97 -45.39 30.20
N ARG A 8 6.62 -45.15 29.04
CA ARG A 8 6.54 -45.84 27.73
C ARG A 8 5.39 -45.34 26.83
N GLY A 9 5.60 -44.97 25.57
CA GLY A 9 6.83 -44.85 24.77
C GLY A 9 6.73 -45.59 23.43
N ARG A 10 6.79 -44.86 22.31
CA ARG A 10 7.15 -45.41 21.00
C ARG A 10 7.91 -44.36 20.20
N LYS A 11 9.22 -44.58 20.06
CA LYS A 11 9.99 -44.08 18.92
C LYS A 11 9.81 -45.08 17.78
N THR A 12 9.62 -44.61 16.57
CA THR A 12 9.86 -45.39 15.35
C THR A 12 10.64 -44.51 14.38
N HIS A 13 11.95 -44.79 14.27
CA HIS A 13 12.71 -44.38 13.10
C HIS A 13 12.19 -45.15 11.88
N CYS A 14 12.12 -44.50 10.73
CA CYS A 14 12.46 -45.14 9.47
C CYS A 14 13.31 -44.15 8.68
N ALA A 15 14.42 -44.63 8.14
CA ALA A 15 15.42 -43.80 7.47
C ALA A 15 15.39 -44.03 5.95
N SER A 16 15.91 -43.04 5.22
CA SER A 16 16.49 -43.14 3.87
C SER A 16 15.63 -43.71 2.73
N LEU A 17 15.59 -42.98 1.61
CA LEU A 17 16.12 -43.44 0.33
C LEU A 17 16.20 -42.26 -0.66
N PHE A 18 17.40 -41.72 -0.85
CA PHE A 18 17.78 -40.93 -2.02
C PHE A 18 18.35 -41.89 -3.07
N PRO A 19 18.26 -41.56 -4.38
CA PRO A 19 19.51 -41.19 -5.05
C PRO A 19 19.38 -40.10 -6.16
N PRO A 20 20.43 -39.27 -6.35
CA PRO A 20 20.76 -38.61 -7.61
C PRO A 20 21.99 -39.31 -8.27
N PRO A 21 22.61 -38.84 -9.39
CA PRO A 21 22.14 -37.98 -10.49
C PRO A 21 22.40 -38.60 -11.91
N GLY A 22 21.88 -37.96 -12.97
CA GLY A 22 22.23 -38.21 -14.38
C GLY A 22 21.03 -37.98 -15.34
N ALA A 23 21.17 -37.51 -16.58
CA ALA A 23 22.34 -37.02 -17.31
C ALA A 23 21.95 -35.89 -18.30
N PHE A 24 22.97 -35.16 -18.73
CA PHE A 24 22.98 -33.98 -19.59
C PHE A 24 22.36 -34.17 -20.99
N VAL A 25 21.54 -33.22 -21.47
CA VAL A 25 21.34 -32.99 -22.91
C VAL A 25 21.24 -31.48 -23.17
N ILE A 26 22.26 -30.91 -23.82
CA ILE A 26 22.15 -29.61 -24.49
C ILE A 26 21.45 -29.82 -25.83
N ARG A 27 20.48 -28.95 -26.15
CA ARG A 27 20.01 -28.71 -27.51
C ARG A 27 20.09 -27.22 -27.82
N GLU A 28 21.11 -26.83 -28.57
CA GLU A 28 21.06 -25.59 -29.34
C GLU A 28 20.05 -25.75 -30.48
N GLY A 29 19.27 -24.72 -30.77
CA GLY A 29 18.11 -24.82 -31.65
C GLY A 29 17.54 -23.46 -32.04
N SER A 30 18.26 -22.78 -32.93
CA SER A 30 17.89 -21.55 -33.62
C SER A 30 16.39 -21.37 -33.90
N SER A 31 15.84 -20.20 -33.55
CA SER A 31 14.96 -19.43 -34.44
C SER A 31 14.77 -18.01 -33.91
N ALA A 32 14.95 -17.01 -34.79
CA ALA A 32 14.57 -15.64 -34.50
C ALA A 32 13.05 -15.47 -34.68
N MET A 33 12.40 -14.72 -33.78
CA MET A 33 11.23 -13.91 -34.11
C MET A 33 11.24 -12.61 -33.30
N ALA A 34 10.92 -11.52 -33.98
CA ALA A 34 10.84 -10.18 -33.41
C ALA A 34 9.41 -9.83 -32.97
N HIS A 35 9.28 -8.64 -32.35
CA HIS A 35 8.04 -7.88 -32.11
C HIS A 35 7.01 -8.41 -31.09
N GLN A 36 6.85 -7.64 -30.00
CA GLN A 36 5.64 -6.91 -29.56
C GLN A 36 5.71 -6.64 -28.04
N GLN A 37 5.25 -5.53 -27.47
CA GLN A 37 4.96 -4.17 -27.97
C GLN A 37 4.85 -3.26 -26.72
N GLN A 38 5.46 -2.07 -26.70
CA GLN A 38 5.23 -1.08 -25.63
C GLN A 38 3.95 -0.27 -25.91
N SER A 39 3.01 -0.24 -24.96
CA SER A 39 1.70 0.44 -25.05
C SER A 39 0.94 0.30 -23.71
N VAL A 40 0.26 1.26 -23.07
CA VAL A 40 0.06 2.73 -23.21
C VAL A 40 -0.12 3.25 -21.75
N LEU A 41 0.42 4.38 -21.28
CA LEU A 41 -0.25 5.70 -21.24
C LEU A 41 0.70 6.77 -20.68
N GLN A 42 0.96 7.82 -21.47
CA GLN A 42 1.45 9.11 -20.96
C GLN A 42 0.29 10.11 -20.94
N ALA A 43 0.20 10.94 -19.91
CA ALA A 43 -0.73 12.06 -19.83
C ALA A 43 0.04 13.39 -19.69
N SER A 44 -0.49 14.44 -20.31
CA SER A 44 0.12 15.78 -20.44
C SER A 44 0.02 16.65 -19.16
N GLY A 45 1.07 17.42 -18.84
CA GLY A 45 1.13 18.34 -17.68
C GLY A 45 0.65 19.78 -18.01
N ARG A 46 0.96 20.88 -17.30
CA ARG A 46 1.75 21.28 -16.10
C ARG A 46 1.13 22.64 -15.59
N PRO A 47 1.49 23.28 -14.44
CA PRO A 47 2.63 23.04 -13.54
C PRO A 47 2.27 22.99 -12.03
N GLY A 48 2.29 21.79 -11.45
CA GLY A 48 2.52 21.55 -10.00
C GLY A 48 3.66 20.54 -9.77
N THR A 49 4.45 20.28 -10.81
CA THR A 49 5.38 19.14 -10.96
C THR A 49 4.78 17.78 -10.60
N ALA A 50 4.42 16.98 -11.61
CA ALA A 50 4.10 15.55 -11.42
C ALA A 50 5.21 14.86 -10.60
N VAL A 51 4.87 13.90 -9.74
CA VAL A 51 5.85 13.23 -8.87
C VAL A 51 6.87 12.48 -9.72
N GLY A 52 8.15 12.75 -9.46
CA GLY A 52 9.25 12.10 -10.18
C GLY A 52 9.27 10.59 -9.91
N PRO A 53 9.72 9.75 -10.87
CA PRO A 53 9.60 8.29 -10.78
C PRO A 53 10.27 7.69 -9.53
N GLU A 54 11.40 8.25 -9.09
CA GLU A 54 12.08 7.83 -7.85
C GLU A 54 11.25 8.12 -6.60
N ALA A 55 10.66 9.33 -6.49
CA ALA A 55 9.81 9.70 -5.38
C ALA A 55 8.51 8.87 -5.35
N MET A 56 7.93 8.57 -6.52
CA MET A 56 6.80 7.67 -6.68
C MET A 56 7.14 6.25 -6.21
N GLN A 57 8.29 5.69 -6.63
CA GLN A 57 8.75 4.37 -6.18
C GLN A 57 8.96 4.31 -4.66
N ARG A 58 9.58 5.34 -4.06
CA ARG A 58 9.71 5.47 -2.60
C ARG A 58 8.35 5.49 -1.90
N LEU A 59 7.36 6.18 -2.48
CA LEU A 59 6.00 6.28 -1.92
C LEU A 59 5.25 4.93 -1.96
N LEU A 60 5.33 4.23 -3.11
CA LEU A 60 4.73 2.90 -3.30
C LEU A 60 5.36 1.85 -2.37
N ALA A 61 6.68 1.87 -2.19
CA ALA A 61 7.36 0.99 -1.24
C ALA A 61 6.96 1.31 0.21
N ALA A 62 6.93 2.60 0.57
CA ALA A 62 6.59 3.04 1.92
C ALA A 62 5.14 2.70 2.33
N CYS A 63 4.17 2.81 1.42
CA CYS A 63 2.78 2.47 1.77
C CYS A 63 2.57 0.96 1.93
N GLN A 64 3.33 0.11 1.22
CA GLN A 64 3.29 -1.35 1.38
C GLN A 64 3.93 -1.81 2.69
N GLU A 65 5.05 -1.19 3.10
CA GLU A 65 5.68 -1.49 4.40
C GLU A 65 4.81 -0.98 5.57
N ALA A 66 4.24 0.23 5.46
CA ALA A 66 3.36 0.80 6.48
C ALA A 66 2.17 -0.12 6.85
N LYS A 67 1.64 -0.86 5.87
CA LYS A 67 0.55 -1.82 6.03
C LYS A 67 0.82 -2.91 7.09
N ARG A 68 2.10 -3.25 7.33
CA ARG A 68 2.51 -4.28 8.30
C ARG A 68 2.29 -3.86 9.76
N PHE A 69 2.14 -2.56 10.01
CA PHE A 69 1.91 -2.00 11.34
C PHE A 69 0.41 -1.84 11.68
N ALA A 70 -0.48 -2.19 10.74
CA ALA A 70 -1.92 -2.05 10.91
C ALA A 70 -2.45 -2.82 12.13
N TYR A 71 -3.13 -2.11 13.03
CA TYR A 71 -3.89 -2.72 14.12
C TYR A 71 -5.32 -2.94 13.63
N CYS A 72 -5.54 -4.06 12.93
CA CYS A 72 -6.86 -4.41 12.37
C CYS A 72 -7.37 -5.80 12.84
N PRO A 73 -7.52 -6.04 14.16
CA PRO A 73 -7.93 -7.34 14.66
C PRO A 73 -9.41 -7.66 14.40
N TYR A 74 -10.24 -6.70 14.02
CA TYR A 74 -11.68 -6.90 13.80
C TYR A 74 -11.98 -7.19 12.32
N SER A 75 -11.54 -6.33 11.39
CA SER A 75 -11.75 -6.56 9.95
C SER A 75 -10.79 -7.58 9.34
N LYS A 76 -9.61 -7.77 9.96
CA LYS A 76 -8.45 -8.46 9.35
C LYS A 76 -8.00 -7.84 8.00
N TYR A 77 -8.33 -6.57 7.76
CA TYR A 77 -8.04 -5.87 6.51
C TYR A 77 -6.97 -4.78 6.75
N PRO A 78 -5.67 -5.11 6.59
CA PRO A 78 -4.61 -4.15 6.82
C PRO A 78 -4.48 -3.20 5.63
N VAL A 79 -4.40 -1.90 5.93
CA VAL A 79 -4.23 -0.80 4.98
C VAL A 79 -2.99 -0.01 5.40
N GLY A 80 -2.13 0.31 4.44
CA GLY A 80 -0.98 1.17 4.64
C GLY A 80 -1.04 2.37 3.70
N ALA A 81 -0.62 3.54 4.18
CA ALA A 81 -0.55 4.77 3.40
C ALA A 81 0.83 5.42 3.55
N ALA A 82 1.27 6.12 2.50
CA ALA A 82 2.45 6.97 2.52
C ALA A 82 2.14 8.30 1.85
N LEU A 83 2.50 9.41 2.49
CA LEU A 83 2.21 10.79 2.12
C LEU A 83 3.50 11.54 1.82
N LEU A 84 3.59 12.18 0.65
CA LEU A 84 4.72 12.96 0.19
C LEU A 84 4.47 14.46 0.44
N THR A 85 5.31 15.11 1.24
CA THR A 85 5.28 16.57 1.42
C THR A 85 5.89 17.30 0.22
N SER A 86 5.63 18.60 0.12
CA SER A 86 6.29 19.46 -0.87
C SER A 86 7.83 19.48 -0.74
N GLU A 87 8.39 19.30 0.47
CA GLU A 87 9.85 19.18 0.67
C GLU A 87 10.41 17.78 0.35
N GLY A 88 9.57 16.82 -0.04
CA GLY A 88 9.98 15.45 -0.39
C GLY A 88 10.14 14.48 0.79
N LYS A 89 9.79 14.90 2.01
CA LYS A 89 9.69 14.02 3.19
C LYS A 89 8.48 13.09 3.03
N ILE A 90 8.64 11.83 3.45
CA ILE A 90 7.56 10.83 3.39
C ILE A 90 7.07 10.52 4.80
N PHE A 91 5.75 10.54 4.98
CA PHE A 91 5.05 10.17 6.19
C PHE A 91 4.23 8.91 5.98
N THR A 92 4.40 7.90 6.82
CA THR A 92 3.64 6.64 6.76
C THR A 92 2.53 6.59 7.80
N GLY A 93 1.47 5.84 7.48
CA GLY A 93 0.35 5.56 8.36
C GLY A 93 -0.27 4.20 8.05
N CYS A 94 -1.00 3.65 9.02
CA CYS A 94 -1.76 2.41 8.88
C CYS A 94 -3.13 2.57 9.53
N ASN A 95 -4.08 1.67 9.24
CA ASN A 95 -5.36 1.67 9.94
C ASN A 95 -5.19 1.14 11.37
N VAL A 96 -5.87 1.79 12.30
CA VAL A 96 -5.94 1.42 13.72
C VAL A 96 -7.41 1.34 14.10
N GLU A 97 -7.88 0.12 14.32
CA GLU A 97 -9.25 -0.18 14.69
C GLU A 97 -9.48 -0.08 16.20
N ASN A 98 -10.75 -0.09 16.61
CA ASN A 98 -11.17 -0.08 18.00
C ASN A 98 -12.41 -0.96 18.18
N ALA A 99 -12.63 -1.49 19.38
CA ALA A 99 -13.84 -2.27 19.70
C ALA A 99 -15.13 -1.45 19.48
N SER A 100 -15.09 -0.14 19.76
CA SER A 100 -16.08 0.81 19.26
C SER A 100 -15.70 1.22 17.85
N TYR A 101 -16.26 0.52 16.85
CA TYR A 101 -15.86 0.65 15.43
C TYR A 101 -15.78 2.10 14.91
N PRO A 102 -16.69 3.04 15.25
CA PRO A 102 -16.60 4.43 14.80
C PRO A 102 -15.36 5.20 15.26
N LEU A 103 -14.66 4.73 16.31
CA LEU A 103 -13.41 5.33 16.80
C LEU A 103 -12.17 4.89 15.98
N GLY A 104 -12.32 4.00 15.01
CA GLY A 104 -11.24 3.56 14.14
C GLY A 104 -10.74 4.66 13.18
N VAL A 105 -9.42 4.70 12.97
CA VAL A 105 -8.75 5.61 12.04
C VAL A 105 -8.17 4.86 10.84
N CYS A 106 -8.30 5.45 9.66
CA CYS A 106 -7.80 4.88 8.40
C CYS A 106 -6.34 5.30 8.15
N ALA A 107 -5.61 4.52 7.36
CA ALA A 107 -4.17 4.73 7.11
C ALA A 107 -3.84 6.13 6.56
N GLU A 108 -4.68 6.64 5.65
CA GLU A 108 -4.56 7.96 5.05
C GLU A 108 -4.65 9.07 6.11
N ARG A 109 -5.62 8.94 7.03
CA ARG A 109 -5.83 9.86 8.15
C ARG A 109 -4.67 9.79 9.14
N THR A 110 -4.19 8.59 9.47
CA THR A 110 -2.99 8.41 10.31
C THR A 110 -1.76 9.09 9.71
N ALA A 111 -1.52 8.93 8.40
CA ALA A 111 -0.36 9.50 7.71
C ALA A 111 -0.39 11.04 7.68
N ILE A 112 -1.53 11.65 7.36
CA ILE A 112 -1.66 13.11 7.30
C ILE A 112 -1.70 13.74 8.69
N GLN A 113 -2.36 13.13 9.68
CA GLN A 113 -2.33 13.59 11.07
C GLN A 113 -0.91 13.63 11.62
N LYS A 114 -0.09 12.59 11.33
CA LYS A 114 1.32 12.58 11.69
C LYS A 114 2.08 13.74 11.03
N ALA A 115 1.92 13.92 9.71
CA ALA A 115 2.63 14.97 8.97
C ALA A 115 2.30 16.39 9.48
N VAL A 116 1.02 16.66 9.73
CA VAL A 116 0.53 17.93 10.28
C VAL A 116 1.04 18.14 11.71
N SER A 117 1.06 17.09 12.55
CA SER A 117 1.62 17.18 13.91
C SER A 117 3.13 17.44 13.95
N GLU A 118 3.86 17.08 12.88
CA GLU A 118 5.28 17.41 12.67
C GLU A 118 5.48 18.72 11.89
N GLY A 119 4.44 19.53 11.69
CA GLY A 119 4.52 20.88 11.12
C GLY A 119 4.43 20.98 9.59
N HIS A 120 4.16 19.88 8.88
CA HIS A 120 4.01 19.89 7.43
C HIS A 120 2.53 19.98 7.04
N THR A 121 2.15 20.99 6.26
CA THR A 121 0.76 21.20 5.80
C THR A 121 0.61 21.28 4.28
N THR A 122 1.73 21.25 3.53
CA THR A 122 1.73 21.24 2.06
C THR A 122 2.19 19.90 1.51
N PHE A 123 1.36 19.30 0.65
CA PHE A 123 1.53 17.93 0.17
C PHE A 123 1.38 17.84 -1.34
N ARG A 124 1.94 16.76 -1.90
CA ARG A 124 2.01 16.54 -3.36
C ARG A 124 1.34 15.24 -3.79
N ALA A 125 1.48 14.18 -3.00
CA ALA A 125 0.94 12.87 -3.34
C ALA A 125 0.72 11.96 -2.14
N MET A 126 -0.15 10.97 -2.32
CA MET A 126 -0.33 9.85 -1.37
C MET A 126 -0.39 8.52 -2.12
N ALA A 127 0.27 7.49 -1.62
CA ALA A 127 0.06 6.10 -2.05
C ALA A 127 -0.67 5.31 -0.96
N ILE A 128 -1.59 4.44 -1.36
CA ILE A 128 -2.43 3.63 -0.47
C ILE A 128 -2.36 2.17 -0.92
N SER A 129 -2.12 1.25 0.02
CA SER A 129 -2.04 -0.19 -0.21
C SER A 129 -2.97 -0.99 0.68
N CYS A 130 -3.41 -2.15 0.18
CA CYS A 130 -4.19 -3.14 0.92
C CYS A 130 -3.71 -4.57 0.56
N ASN A 131 -4.41 -5.60 1.01
CA ASN A 131 -4.13 -7.00 0.66
C ASN A 131 -5.04 -7.56 -0.45
N SER A 132 -5.87 -6.72 -1.10
CA SER A 132 -6.72 -7.16 -2.22
C SER A 132 -5.90 -7.35 -3.50
N GLN A 133 -6.11 -8.48 -4.18
CA GLN A 133 -5.60 -8.72 -5.53
C GLN A 133 -6.57 -8.18 -6.58
N ASP A 134 -7.89 -8.30 -6.34
CA ASP A 134 -8.92 -7.98 -7.31
C ASP A 134 -9.23 -6.48 -7.38
N SER A 135 -9.10 -5.75 -6.27
CA SER A 135 -9.46 -4.33 -6.16
C SER A 135 -8.31 -3.42 -5.71
N TYR A 136 -8.30 -2.19 -6.20
CA TYR A 136 -7.38 -1.15 -5.75
C TYR A 136 -7.77 -0.62 -4.36
N ALA A 137 -6.79 -0.19 -3.57
CA ALA A 137 -7.00 0.42 -2.25
C ALA A 137 -7.60 1.83 -2.38
N LEU A 138 -8.93 1.92 -2.46
CA LEU A 138 -9.64 3.20 -2.59
C LEU A 138 -9.80 3.91 -1.22
N PRO A 139 -9.50 5.22 -1.12
CA PRO A 139 -9.74 5.97 0.11
C PRO A 139 -11.25 6.13 0.34
N CYS A 140 -11.68 6.02 1.59
CA CYS A 140 -13.08 6.26 1.97
C CYS A 140 -13.43 7.75 1.90
N GLY A 141 -14.73 8.09 1.86
CA GLY A 141 -15.19 9.48 1.72
C GLY A 141 -14.63 10.42 2.80
N ALA A 142 -14.56 9.96 4.05
CA ALA A 142 -13.97 10.72 5.16
C ALA A 142 -12.47 10.99 4.96
N CYS A 143 -11.71 10.04 4.42
CA CYS A 143 -10.30 10.26 4.09
C CYS A 143 -10.17 11.29 2.98
N ARG A 144 -10.93 11.18 1.88
CA ARG A 144 -10.91 12.15 0.77
C ARG A 144 -11.19 13.57 1.26
N GLN A 145 -12.18 13.73 2.14
CA GLN A 145 -12.53 15.03 2.72
C GLN A 145 -11.41 15.59 3.60
N VAL A 146 -10.74 14.76 4.41
CA VAL A 146 -9.59 15.19 5.23
C VAL A 146 -8.39 15.58 4.35
N LEU A 147 -8.10 14.86 3.27
CA LEU A 147 -7.04 15.25 2.34
C LEU A 147 -7.38 16.59 1.65
N ARG A 148 -8.65 16.79 1.28
CA ARG A 148 -9.13 17.97 0.54
C ARG A 148 -8.96 19.28 1.29
N GLU A 149 -8.99 19.25 2.62
CA GLU A 149 -8.69 20.39 3.48
C GLU A 149 -7.32 21.02 3.16
N PHE A 150 -6.35 20.18 2.78
CA PHE A 150 -4.98 20.57 2.47
C PHE A 150 -4.71 20.70 0.96
N GLY A 151 -5.78 20.81 0.14
CA GLY A 151 -5.73 21.10 -1.29
C GLY A 151 -6.41 20.05 -2.18
N LYS A 152 -6.61 20.39 -3.47
CA LYS A 152 -7.35 19.55 -4.44
C LYS A 152 -6.45 18.80 -5.45
N GLN A 153 -5.30 19.38 -5.77
CA GLN A 153 -4.41 18.94 -6.87
C GLN A 153 -3.31 17.99 -6.37
N TRP A 154 -3.72 16.84 -5.86
CA TRP A 154 -2.83 15.81 -5.30
C TRP A 154 -2.77 14.60 -6.21
N GLU A 155 -1.61 13.95 -6.35
CA GLU A 155 -1.52 12.65 -7.02
C GLU A 155 -1.77 11.50 -6.03
N ILE A 156 -2.85 10.75 -6.23
CA ILE A 156 -3.26 9.63 -5.36
C ILE A 156 -3.00 8.32 -6.11
N TYR A 157 -2.08 7.51 -5.60
CA TYR A 157 -1.72 6.19 -6.12
C TYR A 157 -2.48 5.11 -5.35
N LEU A 158 -3.38 4.44 -6.06
CA LEU A 158 -4.28 3.43 -5.52
C LEU A 158 -3.70 2.07 -5.92
N THR A 159 -3.07 1.34 -4.99
CA THR A 159 -2.36 0.09 -5.33
C THR A 159 -3.20 -1.17 -5.08
N LYS A 160 -2.83 -2.24 -5.76
CA LYS A 160 -3.21 -3.63 -5.47
C LYS A 160 -2.12 -4.34 -4.67
N ALA A 161 -2.39 -5.58 -4.28
CA ALA A 161 -1.41 -6.46 -3.62
C ALA A 161 -0.28 -6.95 -4.54
N ASP A 162 -0.51 -6.99 -5.86
CA ASP A 162 0.49 -7.36 -6.88
C ASP A 162 1.48 -6.22 -7.23
N GLY A 163 1.31 -5.04 -6.63
CA GLY A 163 2.12 -3.85 -6.90
C GLY A 163 1.64 -3.01 -8.09
N THR A 164 0.64 -3.46 -8.85
CA THR A 164 -0.02 -2.61 -9.85
C THR A 164 -0.77 -1.47 -9.16
N TYR A 165 -0.92 -0.35 -9.86
CA TYR A 165 -1.60 0.82 -9.34
C TYR A 165 -2.32 1.59 -10.44
N ILE A 166 -3.32 2.38 -10.04
CA ILE A 166 -3.85 3.48 -10.84
C ILE A 166 -3.54 4.80 -10.14
N GLN A 167 -3.27 5.84 -10.92
CA GLN A 167 -3.13 7.21 -10.43
C GLN A 167 -4.45 7.95 -10.67
N LYS A 168 -4.90 8.70 -9.66
CA LYS A 168 -5.99 9.67 -9.76
C LYS A 168 -5.62 10.96 -9.06
N THR A 169 -6.21 12.07 -9.50
CA THR A 169 -6.20 13.30 -8.71
C THR A 169 -7.19 13.19 -7.55
N LEU A 170 -6.95 13.92 -6.46
CA LEU A 170 -7.93 14.00 -5.38
C LEU A 170 -9.24 14.66 -5.83
N GLU A 171 -9.19 15.60 -6.77
CA GLU A 171 -10.37 16.22 -7.40
C GLU A 171 -11.22 15.21 -8.20
N GLU A 172 -10.60 14.28 -8.95
CA GLU A 172 -11.34 13.17 -9.58
C GLU A 172 -11.99 12.22 -8.55
N LEU A 173 -11.38 12.07 -7.37
CA LEU A 173 -11.91 11.20 -6.31
C LEU A 173 -12.99 11.90 -5.47
N LEU A 174 -13.03 13.22 -5.44
CA LEU A 174 -14.00 14.01 -4.68
C LEU A 174 -14.43 15.28 -5.47
N PRO A 175 -15.14 15.11 -6.60
CA PRO A 175 -15.59 16.22 -7.43
C PRO A 175 -16.61 17.08 -6.69
N LEU A 176 -16.61 18.39 -6.97
CA LEU A 176 -17.52 19.37 -6.35
C LEU A 176 -17.49 19.32 -4.80
N SER A 177 -16.31 19.10 -4.23
CA SER A 177 -16.12 18.92 -2.80
C SER A 177 -16.36 20.19 -1.98
N PHE A 178 -17.10 20.05 -0.87
CA PHE A 178 -17.18 21.04 0.21
C PHE A 178 -15.80 21.30 0.84
N GLY A 179 -15.52 22.52 1.29
CA GLY A 179 -14.33 22.85 2.09
C GLY A 179 -14.27 24.32 2.53
N PRO A 180 -13.06 24.86 2.80
CA PRO A 180 -12.89 26.18 3.44
C PRO A 180 -13.46 27.38 2.68
N GLU A 181 -13.73 27.26 1.38
CA GLU A 181 -14.42 28.28 0.60
C GLU A 181 -15.93 28.38 0.91
N ASP A 182 -16.58 27.29 1.30
CA ASP A 182 -18.02 27.21 1.55
C ASP A 182 -18.44 27.77 2.93
N LEU A 183 -17.46 27.97 3.83
CA LEU A 183 -17.65 28.52 5.17
C LEU A 183 -17.59 30.07 5.21
N LYS A 184 -17.36 30.72 4.07
CA LYS A 184 -17.25 32.18 3.95
C LYS A 184 -18.62 32.78 3.69
N ILE A 185 -19.31 33.13 4.77
CA ILE A 185 -20.60 33.83 4.80
C ILE A 185 -20.35 35.34 4.97
#